data_AF-A0A6N8L7Z5-F1
#
_entry.id   AF-A0A6N8L7Z5-F1
#
_cell.length_a   1.000
_cell.length_b   1.000
_cell.length_c   1.000
_cell.angle_alpha   90.00
_cell.angle_beta   90.00
_cell.angle_gamma   90.00
#
_symmetry.space_group_name_H-M   'P 1'
#
loop_
_entity.id
_entity.type
_entity.pdbx_description
1 polymer ?
#
loop_
_entity_poly.entity_id
_entity_poly.type
_entity_poly.pdbx_seq_one_letter_code
_entity_poly.pdbx_strand_id
1 'polypeptide(L)'
;MHRFILLISFLFLNLTSWCQNHSNLEKTFPNGVYKTKEDFLKGLPSENPEVYLKSLPGEHLESAETNSNPIFFYYKNTNKKVKKVFAISYEGNLYIQALSILNNKNKKDKSMTTESPYCFSRVTIYGENYLYMELKIANTWKQGLGYGIGGALGASIATNSYEIKGVVWDYSFKEFNIFRSCKDFNVFISEKLPQKILDCRNKNVNLEHIRTSIELIK
;
A
#
# COMPACT_ATOMS: atom_id res chain seq x y z
N MET A 1 -31.68 -51.17 55.58
CA MET A 1 -32.50 -50.90 54.37
C MET A 1 -32.73 -49.41 54.27
N HIS A 2 -32.49 -48.85 53.08
CA HIS A 2 -32.80 -47.47 52.65
C HIS A 2 -31.94 -46.35 53.25
N ARG A 3 -31.43 -45.35 52.53
CA ARG A 3 -31.27 -45.01 51.09
C ARG A 3 -30.55 -43.63 51.08
N PHE A 4 -30.09 -43.19 49.91
CA PHE A 4 -29.78 -41.80 49.51
C PHE A 4 -28.35 -41.23 49.71
N ILE A 5 -27.48 -41.53 48.73
CA ILE A 5 -26.99 -40.63 47.66
C ILE A 5 -26.85 -39.14 48.02
N LEU A 6 -25.63 -38.59 47.89
CA LEU A 6 -25.40 -37.23 47.37
C LEU A 6 -24.01 -37.09 46.71
N LEU A 7 -24.05 -37.21 45.38
CA LEU A 7 -23.29 -36.51 44.33
C LEU A 7 -21.84 -36.06 44.59
N ILE A 8 -20.93 -36.79 43.95
CA ILE A 8 -19.61 -36.31 43.53
C ILE A 8 -19.83 -35.45 42.27
N SER A 9 -19.64 -34.14 42.37
CA SER A 9 -19.55 -33.24 41.23
C SER A 9 -18.36 -32.28 41.40
N PHE A 10 -17.20 -32.67 40.92
CA PHE A 10 -16.11 -31.75 40.60
C PHE A 10 -15.59 -32.11 39.20
N LEU A 11 -16.43 -31.79 38.20
CA LEU A 11 -16.08 -31.81 36.78
C LEU A 11 -15.50 -30.43 36.42
N PHE A 12 -14.22 -30.45 36.06
CA PHE A 12 -13.53 -29.58 35.11
C PHE A 12 -14.22 -28.26 34.69
N LEU A 13 -13.71 -27.15 35.20
CA LEU A 13 -13.74 -25.85 34.51
C LEU A 13 -12.38 -25.15 34.66
N ASN A 14 -11.33 -25.76 34.10
CA ASN A 14 -10.16 -25.00 33.64
C ASN A 14 -10.50 -24.44 32.26
N LEU A 15 -11.27 -23.36 32.24
CA LEU A 15 -11.33 -22.44 31.10
C LEU A 15 -10.90 -21.08 31.65
N THR A 16 -9.61 -20.95 31.96
CA THR A 16 -8.99 -19.63 31.99
C THR A 16 -9.08 -19.11 30.56
N SER A 17 -10.07 -18.26 30.35
CA SER A 17 -10.19 -17.36 29.23
C SER A 17 -8.85 -16.65 29.02
N TRP A 18 -8.07 -17.13 28.04
CA TRP A 18 -7.16 -16.28 27.31
C TRP A 18 -8.01 -15.30 26.52
N CYS A 19 -8.44 -14.25 27.20
CA CYS A 19 -8.81 -13.01 26.55
C CYS A 19 -7.50 -12.49 25.95
N GLN A 20 -7.24 -12.81 24.69
CA GLN A 20 -6.26 -12.06 23.92
C GLN A 20 -6.79 -10.64 23.85
N ASN A 21 -6.30 -9.79 24.74
CA ASN A 21 -6.30 -8.36 24.51
C ASN A 21 -5.53 -8.17 23.19
N HIS A 22 -6.27 -8.02 22.08
CA HIS A 22 -5.74 -7.40 20.88
C HIS A 22 -5.54 -5.94 21.27
N SER A 23 -4.41 -5.65 21.94
CA SER A 23 -3.92 -4.29 22.01
C SER A 23 -3.74 -3.86 20.57
N ASN A 24 -4.48 -2.84 20.15
CA ASN A 24 -4.27 -2.06 18.93
C ASN A 24 -2.83 -1.50 18.96
N LEU A 25 -1.86 -2.36 18.71
CA LEU A 25 -0.47 -2.00 18.54
C LEU A 25 -0.41 -1.58 17.09
N GLU A 26 -0.72 -0.29 16.85
CA GLU A 26 -0.46 0.37 15.58
C GLU A 26 0.90 -0.13 15.09
N LYS A 27 0.92 -0.85 13.96
CA LYS A 27 2.09 -1.60 13.53
C LYS A 27 3.24 -0.63 13.28
N THR A 28 4.09 -0.42 14.27
CA THR A 28 5.21 0.52 14.18
C THR A 28 6.33 -0.11 13.36
N PHE A 29 6.66 0.50 12.23
CA PHE A 29 7.81 0.12 11.42
C PHE A 29 9.05 0.88 11.93
N PRO A 30 10.01 0.22 12.62
CA PRO A 30 11.24 0.90 13.04
C PRO A 30 11.99 1.46 11.83
N ASN A 31 12.64 2.62 12.03
CA ASN A 31 13.40 3.27 10.96
C ASN A 31 14.42 2.31 10.35
N GLY A 32 14.52 2.34 9.03
CA GLY A 32 15.44 1.49 8.28
C GLY A 32 14.92 1.10 6.90
N VAL A 33 15.74 0.33 6.19
CA VAL A 33 15.48 -0.15 4.84
C VAL A 33 15.03 -1.61 4.91
N TYR A 34 13.85 -1.87 4.36
CA TYR A 34 13.30 -3.20 4.18
C TYR A 34 13.62 -3.64 2.75
N LYS A 35 14.67 -4.44 2.58
CA LYS A 35 15.12 -4.88 1.25
C LYS A 35 14.10 -5.78 0.58
N THR A 36 13.48 -6.69 1.33
CA THR A 36 12.57 -7.72 0.79
C THR A 36 11.15 -7.58 1.34
N LYS A 37 10.20 -8.26 0.67
CA LYS A 37 8.82 -8.39 1.16
C LYS A 37 8.79 -9.13 2.50
N GLU A 38 9.66 -10.10 2.68
CA GLU A 38 9.77 -10.90 3.88
C GLU A 38 10.23 -10.06 5.08
N ASP A 39 11.23 -9.19 4.88
CA ASP A 39 11.69 -8.25 5.91
C ASP A 39 10.55 -7.29 6.31
N PHE A 40 9.83 -6.76 5.32
CA PHE A 40 8.66 -5.93 5.53
C PHE A 40 7.54 -6.63 6.30
N LEU A 41 7.23 -7.88 5.95
CA LEU A 41 6.20 -8.67 6.62
C LEU A 41 6.57 -8.96 8.08
N LYS A 42 7.86 -9.22 8.36
CA LYS A 42 8.39 -9.40 9.72
C LYS A 42 8.42 -8.10 10.53
N GLY A 43 8.29 -6.94 9.89
CA GLY A 43 8.41 -5.63 10.53
C GLY A 43 9.84 -5.28 10.95
N LEU A 44 10.85 -6.03 10.49
CA LEU A 44 12.25 -5.83 10.84
C LEU A 44 13.04 -5.34 9.61
N PRO A 45 13.69 -4.16 9.67
CA PRO A 45 14.48 -3.66 8.57
C PRO A 45 15.72 -4.54 8.36
N SER A 46 16.09 -4.76 7.10
CA SER A 46 17.27 -5.54 6.74
C SER A 46 18.57 -4.80 7.06
N GLU A 47 18.52 -3.48 7.07
CA GLU A 47 19.62 -2.58 7.40
C GLU A 47 19.07 -1.23 7.88
N ASN A 48 19.84 -0.49 8.67
CA ASN A 48 19.48 0.86 9.12
C ASN A 48 20.56 1.91 8.74
N PRO A 49 20.80 2.15 7.43
CA PRO A 49 21.73 3.14 6.97
C PRO A 49 21.12 4.55 7.07
N GLU A 50 21.98 5.56 7.19
CA GLU A 50 21.51 6.93 7.07
C GLU A 50 21.09 7.24 5.63
N VAL A 51 19.83 7.64 5.48
CA VAL A 51 19.24 8.04 4.20
C VAL A 51 18.66 9.46 4.30
N TYR A 52 18.33 10.02 3.14
CA TYR A 52 17.60 11.28 3.06
C TYR A 52 16.74 11.33 1.79
N LEU A 53 15.70 12.17 1.81
CA LEU A 53 14.71 12.32 0.75
C LEU A 53 15.11 13.42 -0.26
N LYS A 54 14.75 13.20 -1.52
CA LYS A 54 14.81 14.18 -2.61
C LYS A 54 13.56 14.09 -3.49
N SER A 55 12.97 15.24 -3.80
CA SER A 55 11.95 15.42 -4.85
C SER A 55 12.61 15.63 -6.22
N LEU A 56 11.79 15.81 -7.26
CA LEU A 56 12.27 16.25 -8.57
C LEU A 56 12.78 17.70 -8.50
N PRO A 57 13.75 18.08 -9.38
CA PRO A 57 14.23 19.46 -9.45
C PRO A 57 13.07 20.45 -9.63
N GLY A 58 13.04 21.52 -8.82
CA GLY A 58 11.98 22.53 -8.85
C GLY A 58 10.74 22.19 -8.03
N GLU A 59 10.65 20.99 -7.42
CA GLU A 59 9.56 20.63 -6.51
C GLU A 59 10.01 20.68 -5.05
N HIS A 60 9.18 21.28 -4.18
CA HIS A 60 9.35 21.16 -2.73
C HIS A 60 8.96 19.77 -2.25
N LEU A 61 9.73 19.18 -1.34
CA LEU A 61 9.53 17.80 -0.86
C LEU A 61 8.13 17.58 -0.27
N GLU A 62 7.66 18.50 0.57
CA GLU A 62 6.33 18.42 1.20
C GLU A 62 5.19 18.45 0.16
N SER A 63 5.32 19.29 -0.87
CA SER A 63 4.39 19.29 -1.99
C SER A 63 4.47 18.00 -2.80
N ALA A 64 5.66 17.43 -2.97
CA ALA A 64 5.83 16.19 -3.71
C ALA A 64 5.17 15.01 -2.98
N GLU A 65 5.31 14.94 -1.65
CA GLU A 65 4.63 13.94 -0.82
C GLU A 65 3.10 14.11 -0.88
N THR A 66 2.60 15.33 -0.71
CA THR A 66 1.15 15.61 -0.70
C THR A 66 0.49 15.30 -2.05
N ASN A 67 1.17 15.62 -3.15
CA ASN A 67 0.64 15.42 -4.50
C ASN A 67 1.00 14.05 -5.10
N SER A 68 1.58 13.15 -4.31
CA SER A 68 2.05 11.84 -4.79
C SER A 68 2.99 11.93 -6.00
N ASN A 69 3.79 13.00 -6.06
CA ASN A 69 4.85 13.14 -7.04
C ASN A 69 6.03 12.22 -6.67
N PRO A 70 6.89 11.88 -7.65
CA PRO A 70 8.03 11.02 -7.41
C PRO A 70 8.99 11.60 -6.36
N ILE A 71 9.12 10.90 -5.24
CA ILE A 71 10.17 11.12 -4.24
C ILE A 71 11.19 9.98 -4.27
N PHE A 72 12.44 10.27 -3.91
CA PHE A 72 13.55 9.34 -3.97
C PHE A 72 14.35 9.37 -2.68
N PHE A 73 14.79 8.20 -2.23
CA PHE A 73 15.76 8.08 -1.16
C PHE A 73 17.18 7.96 -1.70
N TYR A 74 18.12 8.53 -0.95
CA TYR A 74 19.55 8.46 -1.21
C TYR A 74 20.30 8.09 0.07
N TYR A 75 21.32 7.25 -0.04
CA TYR A 75 22.23 6.97 1.07
C TYR A 75 23.11 8.20 1.34
N LYS A 76 23.20 8.67 2.59
CA LYS A 76 23.99 9.87 2.93
C LYS A 76 25.47 9.69 2.63
N ASN A 77 26.04 8.54 2.99
CA ASN A 77 27.47 8.26 2.85
C ASN A 77 27.98 8.23 1.40
N THR A 78 27.16 7.76 0.46
CA THR A 78 27.58 7.56 -0.94
C THR A 78 26.87 8.50 -1.91
N ASN A 79 25.86 9.23 -1.45
CA ASN A 79 24.98 10.03 -2.28
C ASN A 79 24.34 9.23 -3.43
N LYS A 80 24.25 7.90 -3.30
CA LYS A 80 23.64 7.01 -4.30
C LYS A 80 22.16 6.84 -4.00
N LYS A 81 21.34 6.86 -5.06
CA LYS A 81 19.89 6.57 -4.99
C LYS A 81 19.68 5.15 -4.47
N VAL A 82 18.76 4.98 -3.51
CA VAL A 82 18.33 3.67 -3.03
C VAL A 82 17.46 3.02 -4.12
N LYS A 83 17.78 1.78 -4.49
CA LYS A 83 17.13 1.05 -5.59
C LYS A 83 16.87 -0.39 -5.17
N LYS A 84 15.80 -0.98 -5.70
CA LYS A 84 15.48 -2.41 -5.52
C LYS A 84 15.32 -2.80 -4.05
N VAL A 85 14.53 -2.02 -3.32
CA VAL A 85 14.15 -2.31 -1.92
C VAL A 85 12.64 -2.35 -1.83
N PHE A 86 12.09 -3.08 -0.86
CA PHE A 86 10.64 -3.17 -0.67
C PHE A 86 10.07 -1.86 -0.13
N ALA A 87 10.61 -1.42 1.01
CA ALA A 87 10.15 -0.24 1.73
C ALA A 87 11.28 0.45 2.50
N ILE A 88 11.02 1.67 2.94
CA ILE A 88 11.86 2.41 3.88
C ILE A 88 10.95 3.01 4.94
N SER A 89 11.26 2.79 6.21
CA SER A 89 10.70 3.57 7.31
C SER A 89 11.69 4.69 7.64
N TYR A 90 11.22 5.92 7.59
CA TYR A 90 12.03 7.12 7.76
C TYR A 90 11.23 8.18 8.50
N GLU A 91 11.78 8.69 9.61
CA GLU A 91 11.17 9.75 10.42
C GLU A 91 9.70 9.48 10.78
N GLY A 92 9.41 8.23 11.17
CA GLY A 92 8.06 7.80 11.57
C GLY A 92 7.09 7.56 10.41
N ASN A 93 7.53 7.73 9.16
CA ASN A 93 6.73 7.49 7.97
C ASN A 93 7.21 6.28 7.19
N LEU A 94 6.27 5.54 6.62
CA LEU A 94 6.55 4.37 5.80
C LEU A 94 6.42 4.73 4.32
N TYR A 95 7.42 4.33 3.55
CA TYR A 95 7.52 4.60 2.13
C TYR A 95 7.73 3.29 1.36
N ILE A 96 6.89 3.01 0.37
CA ILE A 96 6.98 1.81 -0.45
C ILE A 96 7.53 2.16 -1.82
N GLN A 97 8.51 1.40 -2.31
CA GLN A 97 9.08 1.63 -3.64
C GLN A 97 8.10 1.24 -4.75
N ALA A 98 7.96 2.07 -5.78
CA ALA A 98 7.06 1.83 -6.90
C ALA A 98 7.31 0.49 -7.61
N LEU A 99 8.57 0.10 -7.81
CA LEU A 99 8.93 -1.21 -8.35
C LEU A 99 8.39 -2.36 -7.48
N SER A 100 8.44 -2.21 -6.16
CA SER A 100 7.99 -3.22 -5.20
C SER A 100 6.47 -3.34 -5.21
N ILE A 101 5.75 -2.22 -5.36
CA ILE A 101 4.30 -2.20 -5.61
C ILE A 101 3.98 -2.99 -6.89
N LEU A 102 4.66 -2.66 -8.00
CA LEU A 102 4.38 -3.27 -9.29
C LEU A 102 4.75 -4.76 -9.35
N ASN A 103 5.77 -5.20 -8.62
CA ASN A 103 6.18 -6.61 -8.58
C ASN A 103 5.31 -7.47 -7.65
N ASN A 104 4.66 -6.87 -6.67
CA ASN A 104 3.86 -7.58 -5.66
C ASN A 104 2.37 -7.25 -5.74
N LYS A 105 1.89 -6.74 -6.88
CA LYS A 105 0.48 -6.44 -7.09
C LYS A 105 -0.35 -7.69 -7.38
N ASN A 106 -1.65 -7.59 -7.13
CA ASN A 106 -2.66 -8.57 -7.51
C ASN A 106 -2.54 -8.90 -8.99
N LYS A 107 -2.64 -10.19 -9.32
CA LYS A 107 -2.52 -10.70 -10.70
C LYS A 107 -3.59 -10.14 -11.65
N LYS A 108 -4.70 -9.60 -11.15
CA LYS A 108 -5.74 -8.92 -11.96
C LYS A 108 -5.33 -7.50 -12.36
N ASP A 109 -4.41 -6.88 -11.63
CA ASP A 109 -3.90 -5.52 -11.89
C ASP A 109 -2.73 -5.50 -12.88
N LYS A 110 -2.76 -6.40 -13.88
CA LYS A 110 -1.76 -6.42 -14.96
C LYS A 110 -1.77 -5.11 -15.75
N SER A 111 -0.67 -4.90 -16.47
CA SER A 111 -0.48 -3.77 -17.39
C SER A 111 -0.42 -2.40 -16.70
N MET A 112 0.21 -2.32 -15.54
CA MET A 112 0.58 -1.05 -14.90
C MET A 112 2.09 -0.85 -14.97
N THR A 113 2.51 0.38 -15.25
CA THR A 113 3.91 0.80 -15.34
C THR A 113 4.15 2.15 -14.67
N THR A 114 5.41 2.46 -14.39
CA THR A 114 5.86 3.76 -13.88
C THR A 114 7.13 4.19 -14.62
N GLU A 115 7.27 5.48 -14.86
CA GLU A 115 8.49 6.07 -15.40
C GLU A 115 9.64 6.11 -14.38
N SER A 116 9.30 6.02 -13.09
CA SER A 116 10.24 6.12 -11.97
C SER A 116 10.12 4.89 -11.06
N PRO A 117 10.62 3.71 -11.47
CA PRO A 117 10.47 2.48 -10.67
C PRO A 117 11.13 2.55 -9.30
N TYR A 118 12.12 3.43 -9.12
CA TYR A 118 12.81 3.63 -7.85
C TYR A 118 12.31 4.84 -7.05
N CYS A 119 11.20 5.47 -7.47
CA CYS A 119 10.52 6.42 -6.60
C CYS A 119 9.76 5.68 -5.50
N PHE A 120 9.37 6.42 -4.47
CA PHE A 120 8.65 5.91 -3.33
C PHE A 120 7.30 6.61 -3.19
N SER A 121 6.32 5.90 -2.66
CA SER A 121 5.03 6.45 -2.25
C SER A 121 4.90 6.35 -0.75
N ARG A 122 4.46 7.43 -0.11
CA ARG A 122 4.22 7.48 1.33
C ARG A 122 2.91 6.79 1.68
N VAL A 123 2.93 5.97 2.71
CA VAL A 123 1.72 5.41 3.32
C VAL A 123 1.01 6.54 4.08
N THR A 124 -0.27 6.75 3.75
CA THR A 124 -1.09 7.83 4.34
C THR A 124 -2.19 7.31 5.27
N ILE A 125 -2.56 6.03 5.14
CA ILE A 125 -3.49 5.37 6.06
C ILE A 125 -2.84 4.09 6.55
N TYR A 126 -2.78 3.96 7.88
CA TYR A 126 -2.27 2.79 8.59
C TYR A 126 -3.44 2.06 9.25
N GLY A 127 -3.62 0.80 8.87
CA GLY A 127 -4.65 -0.09 9.40
C GLY A 127 -4.09 -1.47 9.73
N GLU A 128 -4.86 -2.24 10.49
CA GLU A 128 -4.52 -3.63 10.84
C GLU A 128 -4.62 -4.54 9.61
N ASN A 129 -5.58 -4.27 8.72
CA ASN A 129 -5.87 -5.05 7.53
C ASN A 129 -5.18 -4.45 6.28
N TYR A 130 -5.11 -3.12 6.23
CA TYR A 130 -4.66 -2.42 5.02
C TYR A 130 -3.66 -1.29 5.30
N LEU A 131 -2.71 -1.12 4.39
CA LEU A 131 -2.01 0.16 4.22
C LEU A 131 -2.47 0.82 2.95
N TYR A 132 -2.75 2.11 2.99
CA TYR A 132 -3.10 2.89 1.80
C TYR A 132 -2.01 3.88 1.43
N MET A 133 -1.78 3.99 0.14
CA MET A 133 -0.88 4.97 -0.46
C MET A 133 -1.36 5.35 -1.85
N GLU A 134 -0.78 6.40 -2.41
CA GLU A 134 -1.11 6.89 -3.75
C GLU A 134 0.13 6.93 -4.63
N LEU A 135 0.00 6.41 -5.85
CA LEU A 135 1.13 6.30 -6.76
C LEU A 135 0.73 6.76 -8.16
N LYS A 136 1.57 7.58 -8.77
CA LYS A 136 1.46 7.99 -10.16
C LYS A 136 1.93 6.86 -11.09
N ILE A 137 1.00 6.25 -11.82
CA ILE A 137 1.23 5.09 -12.70
C ILE A 137 0.38 5.17 -13.96
N ALA A 138 0.86 4.51 -15.01
CA ALA A 138 0.18 4.44 -16.30
C ALA A 138 -0.23 3.01 -16.64
N ASN A 139 -1.24 2.87 -17.50
CA ASN A 139 -1.53 1.59 -18.13
C ASN A 139 -0.52 1.34 -19.27
N THR A 140 0.18 0.20 -19.23
CA THR A 140 1.20 -0.18 -20.22
C THR A 140 0.67 -0.20 -21.65
N TRP A 141 -0.61 -0.57 -21.88
CA TRP A 141 -1.21 -0.56 -23.22
C TRP A 141 -1.47 0.85 -23.74
N LYS A 142 -2.02 1.74 -22.89
CA LYS A 142 -2.25 3.15 -23.24
C LYS A 142 -0.93 3.85 -23.59
N GLN A 143 0.12 3.50 -22.85
CA GLN A 143 1.46 4.02 -23.07
C GLN A 143 2.12 3.45 -24.34
N GLY A 144 1.99 2.14 -24.57
CA GLY A 144 2.47 1.48 -25.80
C GLY A 144 1.78 2.02 -27.05
N LEU A 145 0.48 2.30 -26.99
CA LEU A 145 -0.24 2.98 -28.07
C LEU A 145 0.32 4.38 -28.33
N GLY A 146 0.55 5.16 -27.27
CA GLY A 146 1.15 6.50 -27.38
C GLY A 146 2.51 6.45 -28.08
N TYR A 147 3.44 5.62 -27.61
CA TYR A 147 4.74 5.47 -28.26
C TYR A 147 4.64 4.91 -29.68
N GLY A 148 3.68 4.03 -29.96
CA GLY A 148 3.46 3.44 -31.29
C GLY A 148 2.96 4.43 -32.35
N ILE A 149 2.23 5.48 -31.96
CA ILE A 149 1.80 6.56 -32.86
C ILE A 149 3.00 7.41 -33.32
N GLY A 150 4.03 7.52 -32.47
CA GLY A 150 5.23 8.33 -32.74
C GLY A 150 4.96 9.84 -32.76
N GLY A 151 6.04 10.62 -32.90
CA GLY A 151 6.00 12.07 -32.94
C GLY A 151 5.46 12.75 -31.67
N ALA A 152 5.21 14.05 -31.75
CA ALA A 152 4.74 14.85 -30.61
C ALA A 152 3.36 14.39 -30.09
N LEU A 153 2.47 13.95 -31.00
CA LEU A 153 1.15 13.43 -30.63
C LEU A 153 1.27 12.14 -29.81
N GLY A 154 2.09 11.19 -30.26
CA GLY A 154 2.33 9.95 -29.53
C GLY A 154 2.96 10.17 -28.15
N ALA A 155 3.96 11.07 -28.07
CA ALA A 155 4.59 11.46 -26.81
C ALA A 155 3.58 12.09 -25.83
N SER A 156 2.66 12.94 -26.31
CA SER A 156 1.62 13.54 -25.48
C SER A 156 0.65 12.50 -24.90
N ILE A 157 0.28 11.47 -25.69
CA ILE A 157 -0.61 10.39 -25.24
C ILE A 157 0.08 9.53 -24.18
N ALA A 158 1.37 9.20 -24.40
CA ALA A 158 2.15 8.42 -23.46
C ALA A 158 2.34 9.15 -22.12
N THR A 159 2.68 10.44 -22.15
CA THR A 159 2.87 11.25 -20.94
C THR A 159 1.56 11.54 -20.19
N ASN A 160 0.47 11.82 -20.90
CA ASN A 160 -0.86 12.02 -20.30
C ASN A 160 -1.52 10.72 -19.83
N SER A 161 -0.85 9.57 -19.96
CA SER A 161 -1.36 8.29 -19.48
C SER A 161 -1.08 8.04 -18.00
N TYR A 162 -0.21 8.83 -17.38
CA TYR A 162 0.12 8.71 -15.97
C TYR A 162 -0.90 9.44 -15.10
N GLU A 163 -1.55 8.69 -14.23
CA GLU A 163 -2.56 9.18 -13.31
C GLU A 163 -2.19 8.74 -11.90
N ILE A 164 -2.55 9.56 -10.90
CA ILE A 164 -2.46 9.15 -9.49
C ILE A 164 -3.57 8.12 -9.25
N LYS A 165 -3.18 7.00 -8.65
CA LYS A 165 -4.11 5.92 -8.32
C LYS A 165 -3.94 5.51 -6.87
N GLY A 166 -5.07 5.18 -6.22
CA GLY A 166 -5.07 4.58 -4.90
C GLY A 166 -4.50 3.16 -4.96
N VAL A 167 -3.65 2.83 -4.00
CA VAL A 167 -3.00 1.54 -3.85
C VAL A 167 -3.18 1.06 -2.42
N VAL A 168 -3.62 -0.19 -2.26
CA VAL A 168 -3.76 -0.83 -0.96
C VAL A 168 -2.82 -2.02 -0.85
N TRP A 169 -2.00 -2.04 0.20
CA TRP A 169 -1.38 -3.28 0.65
C TRP A 169 -2.39 -4.07 1.48
N ASP A 170 -2.65 -5.31 1.09
CA ASP A 170 -3.52 -6.23 1.81
C ASP A 170 -2.67 -7.21 2.63
N TYR A 171 -2.79 -7.17 3.96
CA TYR A 171 -2.00 -8.05 4.82
C TYR A 171 -2.39 -9.53 4.72
N SER A 172 -3.66 -9.84 4.45
CA SER A 172 -4.16 -11.21 4.34
C SER A 172 -3.61 -11.89 3.08
N PHE A 173 -3.68 -11.19 1.95
CA PHE A 173 -3.20 -11.71 0.67
C PHE A 173 -1.72 -11.42 0.41
N LYS A 174 -1.11 -10.53 1.21
CA LYS A 174 0.29 -10.09 1.08
C LYS A 174 0.58 -9.55 -0.31
N GLU A 175 -0.33 -8.75 -0.86
CA GLU A 175 -0.20 -8.18 -2.20
C GLU A 175 -0.76 -6.76 -2.25
N PHE A 176 -0.39 -6.02 -3.30
CA PHE A 176 -0.94 -4.71 -3.58
C PHE A 176 -2.17 -4.80 -4.50
N ASN A 177 -3.27 -4.15 -4.14
CA ASN A 177 -4.39 -3.91 -5.05
C ASN A 177 -4.29 -2.47 -5.57
N ILE A 178 -4.38 -2.29 -6.89
CA ILE A 178 -4.28 -0.98 -7.55
C ILE A 178 -5.65 -0.63 -8.11
N PHE A 179 -6.23 0.49 -7.68
CA PHE A 179 -7.54 0.92 -8.15
C PHE A 179 -7.42 1.63 -9.51
N ARG A 180 -7.34 0.83 -10.59
CA ARG A 180 -7.15 1.34 -11.96
C ARG A 180 -8.37 2.11 -12.46
N SER A 181 -9.55 1.70 -12.00
CA SER A 181 -10.85 2.25 -12.34
C SER A 181 -11.82 2.16 -11.17
N CYS A 182 -12.97 2.82 -11.29
CA CYS A 182 -14.03 2.79 -10.28
C CYS A 182 -14.53 1.36 -10.04
N LYS A 183 -14.54 0.54 -11.11
CA LYS A 183 -14.93 -0.86 -11.03
C LYS A 183 -13.96 -1.70 -10.21
N ASP A 184 -12.65 -1.47 -10.35
CA ASP A 184 -11.65 -2.20 -9.56
C ASP A 184 -11.79 -1.88 -8.07
N PHE A 185 -12.03 -0.61 -7.72
CA PHE A 185 -12.36 -0.21 -6.35
C PHE A 185 -13.65 -0.88 -5.85
N ASN A 186 -14.72 -0.89 -6.66
CA ASN A 186 -15.98 -1.51 -6.28
C ASN A 186 -15.83 -3.01 -6.02
N VAL A 187 -15.06 -3.73 -6.83
CA VAL A 187 -14.75 -5.15 -6.59
C VAL A 187 -14.06 -5.30 -5.23
N PHE A 188 -13.05 -4.47 -4.94
CA PHE A 188 -12.34 -4.53 -3.68
C PHE A 188 -13.23 -4.22 -2.46
N ILE A 189 -14.09 -3.21 -2.53
CA ILE A 189 -14.89 -2.73 -1.40
C ILE A 189 -16.20 -3.52 -1.21
N SER A 190 -16.71 -4.17 -2.26
CA SER A 190 -18.05 -4.80 -2.25
C SER A 190 -18.26 -5.83 -1.15
N GLU A 191 -17.24 -6.62 -0.83
CA GLU A 191 -17.33 -7.65 0.22
C GLU A 191 -17.09 -7.09 1.64
N LYS A 192 -16.55 -5.87 1.75
CA LYS A 192 -16.09 -5.26 3.00
C LYS A 192 -17.05 -4.19 3.49
N LEU A 193 -17.56 -3.38 2.56
CA LEU A 193 -18.40 -2.22 2.82
C LEU A 193 -19.33 -1.96 1.62
N PRO A 194 -20.37 -2.80 1.41
CA PRO A 194 -21.27 -2.72 0.25
C PRO A 194 -21.90 -1.34 0.04
N GLN A 195 -22.16 -0.61 1.12
CA GLN A 195 -22.74 0.73 1.09
C GLN A 195 -21.80 1.82 0.53
N LYS A 196 -20.51 1.52 0.34
CA LYS A 196 -19.52 2.44 -0.26
C LYS A 196 -19.23 2.16 -1.73
N ILE A 197 -19.93 1.21 -2.34
CA ILE A 197 -19.87 0.96 -3.78
C ILE A 197 -20.22 2.25 -4.54
N LEU A 198 -19.36 2.60 -5.48
CA LEU A 198 -19.48 3.80 -6.29
C LEU A 198 -20.35 3.57 -7.53
N ASP A 199 -21.06 4.62 -7.93
CA ASP A 199 -21.66 4.68 -9.26
C ASP A 199 -20.58 5.03 -10.30
N CYS A 200 -20.18 4.03 -11.09
CA CYS A 200 -19.12 4.15 -12.08
C CYS A 200 -19.59 4.71 -13.44
N ARG A 201 -20.70 5.45 -13.49
CA ARG A 201 -21.08 6.22 -14.70
C ARG A 201 -19.96 7.17 -15.15
N ASN A 202 -19.23 7.75 -14.20
CA ASN A 202 -17.97 8.45 -14.45
C ASN A 202 -16.79 7.46 -14.36
N LYS A 203 -15.89 7.48 -15.35
CA LYS A 203 -14.76 6.53 -15.43
C LYS A 203 -13.65 6.78 -14.41
N ASN A 204 -13.52 8.03 -13.93
CA ASN A 204 -12.46 8.43 -13.01
C ASN A 204 -12.88 8.15 -11.56
N VAL A 205 -11.95 7.59 -10.78
CA VAL A 205 -12.17 7.34 -9.35
C VAL A 205 -11.86 8.61 -8.56
N ASN A 206 -12.78 9.02 -7.69
CA ASN A 206 -12.48 10.08 -6.73
C ASN A 206 -11.59 9.52 -5.61
N LEU A 207 -10.33 9.97 -5.54
CA LEU A 207 -9.37 9.54 -4.53
C LEU A 207 -9.83 9.87 -3.11
N GLU A 208 -10.56 10.97 -2.90
CA GLU A 208 -11.13 11.31 -1.59
C GLU A 208 -12.14 10.25 -1.11
N HIS A 209 -12.97 9.74 -2.02
CA HIS A 209 -13.90 8.66 -1.69
C HIS A 209 -13.17 7.36 -1.38
N ILE A 210 -12.08 7.07 -2.11
CA ILE A 210 -11.23 5.91 -1.79
C ILE A 210 -10.67 6.07 -0.38
N ARG A 211 -9.99 7.18 -0.07
CA ARG A 211 -9.39 7.46 1.24
C ARG A 211 -10.41 7.26 2.36
N THR A 212 -11.55 7.93 2.27
CA THR A 212 -12.61 7.85 3.29
C THR A 212 -13.22 6.45 3.41
N SER A 213 -13.27 5.66 2.33
CA SER A 213 -13.75 4.29 2.40
C SER A 213 -12.72 3.34 3.00
N ILE A 214 -11.43 3.53 2.69
CA ILE A 214 -10.35 2.73 3.29
C ILE A 214 -10.22 3.03 4.79
N GLU A 215 -10.34 4.28 5.21
CA GLU A 215 -10.35 4.66 6.64
C GLU A 215 -11.38 3.87 7.47
N LEU A 216 -12.51 3.51 6.87
CA LEU A 216 -13.58 2.76 7.56
C LEU A 216 -13.31 1.26 7.69
N ILE A 217 -12.34 0.73 6.94
CA ILE A 217 -12.05 -0.72 6.90
C ILE A 217 -10.60 -1.04 7.24
N LYS A 218 -9.80 -0.03 7.61
CA LYS A 218 -8.36 -0.14 7.81
C LYS A 218 -7.99 -1.17 8.88
#